data_AF-A0A9W7A1Q6-F1
#
_entry.id   AF-A0A9W7A1Q6-F1
#
_cell.length_a   1.000
_cell.length_b   1.000
_cell.length_c   1.000
_cell.angle_alpha   90.00
_cell.angle_beta   90.00
_cell.angle_gamma   90.00
#
_symmetry.space_group_name_H-M   'P 1'
#
loop_
_entity.id
_entity.type
_entity.pdbx_description
1 polymer ?
#
loop_
_entity_poly.entity_id
_entity_poly.type
_entity_poly.pdbx_seq_one_letter_code
_entity_poly.pdbx_strand_id
1 'polypeptide(L)'
;MNSGHEQCVTSSHLYNANFVDLFVRSSNTRAIDMYTKLGYAAYRRVLGYYSGANPEDGIDMRKAMPRDVEKVSMVPLDHPITPEELEW
;
A
#
# COMPACT_ATOMS: atom_id res chain seq x y z
N MET A 1 -21.01 -26.26 28.69
CA MET A 1 -20.37 -24.94 28.59
C MET A 1 -19.34 -25.03 27.47
N ASN A 2 -19.62 -24.49 26.30
CA ASN A 2 -18.57 -24.05 25.38
C ASN A 2 -19.15 -22.94 24.52
N SER A 3 -18.74 -21.74 24.92
CA SER A 3 -18.94 -20.44 24.30
C SER A 3 -18.81 -20.52 22.78
N GLY A 4 -19.92 -20.27 22.08
CA GLY A 4 -19.91 -19.96 20.67
C GLY A 4 -19.19 -18.64 20.49
N HIS A 5 -17.91 -18.70 20.12
CA HIS A 5 -17.17 -17.52 19.72
C HIS A 5 -17.82 -16.96 18.46
N GLU A 6 -18.46 -15.80 18.61
CA GLU A 6 -18.71 -14.86 17.53
C GLU A 6 -17.43 -14.73 16.72
N GLN A 7 -17.43 -15.31 15.52
CA GLN A 7 -16.44 -14.97 14.51
C GLN A 7 -16.77 -13.51 14.14
N CYS A 8 -16.06 -12.58 14.75
CA CYS A 8 -15.97 -11.21 14.26
C CYS A 8 -15.51 -11.33 12.81
N VAL A 9 -16.45 -11.22 11.86
CA VAL A 9 -16.16 -11.17 10.43
C VAL A 9 -15.37 -9.89 10.21
N THR A 10 -14.07 -10.00 10.44
CA THR A 10 -13.10 -8.96 10.12
C THR A 10 -13.21 -8.72 8.62
N SER A 11 -13.16 -7.47 8.19
CA SER A 11 -13.31 -7.06 6.78
C SER A 11 -12.40 -7.84 5.81
N SER A 12 -11.33 -8.46 6.32
CA SER A 12 -10.46 -9.42 5.64
C SER A 12 -11.19 -10.60 4.99
N HIS A 13 -12.37 -10.98 5.47
CA HIS A 13 -13.15 -12.08 4.93
C HIS A 13 -14.21 -11.63 3.91
N LEU A 14 -14.54 -10.33 3.87
CA LEU A 14 -15.51 -9.75 2.93
C LEU A 14 -14.84 -9.27 1.64
N TYR A 15 -13.60 -8.78 1.72
CA TYR A 15 -12.84 -8.29 0.57
C TYR A 15 -11.60 -9.18 0.37
N ASN A 16 -11.67 -10.06 -0.62
CA ASN A 16 -10.59 -10.99 -0.99
C ASN A 16 -9.45 -10.28 -1.75
N ALA A 17 -8.98 -9.13 -1.24
CA ALA A 17 -7.90 -8.35 -1.85
C ALA A 17 -6.54 -9.06 -1.66
N ASN A 18 -5.66 -8.97 -2.66
CA ASN A 18 -4.28 -9.48 -2.54
C ASN A 18 -3.43 -8.54 -1.68
N PHE A 19 -3.61 -7.23 -1.84
CA PHE A 19 -2.88 -6.20 -1.14
C PHE A 19 -3.73 -4.93 -1.00
N VAL A 20 -3.27 -4.04 -0.14
CA VAL A 20 -3.75 -2.66 -0.05
C VAL A 20 -2.58 -1.76 -0.41
N ASP A 21 -2.80 -0.82 -1.32
CA ASP A 21 -1.84 0.21 -1.69
C ASP A 21 -2.31 1.61 -1.24
N LEU A 22 -1.34 2.52 -1.18
CA LEU A 22 -1.57 3.94 -0.95
C LEU A 22 -0.42 4.76 -1.55
N PHE A 23 -0.71 6.00 -1.92
CA PHE A 23 0.30 6.95 -2.35
C PHE A 23 0.57 7.97 -1.25
N VAL A 24 1.85 8.18 -0.95
CA VAL A 24 2.31 9.20 0.01
C VAL A 24 3.31 10.15 -0.65
N ARG A 25 3.24 11.44 -0.33
CA ARG A 25 4.23 12.44 -0.75
C ARG A 25 5.62 12.05 -0.29
N SER A 26 6.61 12.13 -1.19
CA SER A 26 8.00 11.73 -0.90
C SER A 26 8.64 12.49 0.27
N SER A 27 8.22 13.73 0.51
CA SER A 27 8.66 14.59 1.61
C SER A 27 7.92 14.34 2.94
N ASN A 28 6.82 13.59 2.94
CA ASN A 28 6.03 13.32 4.14
C ASN A 28 6.61 12.13 4.93
N THR A 29 7.80 12.33 5.48
CA THR A 29 8.54 11.33 6.27
C THR A 29 7.74 10.78 7.45
N ARG A 30 6.92 11.61 8.11
CA ARG A 30 6.05 11.17 9.22
C ARG A 30 5.01 10.14 8.80
N ALA A 31 4.38 10.35 7.65
CA ALA A 31 3.41 9.40 7.12
C ALA A 31 4.11 8.12 6.65
N ILE A 32 5.26 8.23 5.98
CA ILE A 32 6.07 7.08 5.56
C ILE A 32 6.45 6.21 6.77
N ASP A 33 6.94 6.82 7.85
CA ASP A 33 7.30 6.10 9.08
C ASP A 33 6.09 5.43 9.73
N MET A 34 4.93 6.10 9.73
CA MET A 34 3.68 5.55 10.25
C MET A 34 3.27 4.30 9.46
N TYR A 35 3.23 4.38 8.14
CA TYR A 35 2.82 3.26 7.29
C TYR A 35 3.81 2.11 7.32
N THR A 36 5.11 2.40 7.41
CA THR A 36 6.15 1.38 7.60
C THR A 36 5.90 0.58 8.89
N LYS A 37 5.58 1.25 10.00
CA LYS A 37 5.23 0.59 11.27
C LYS A 37 3.94 -0.23 11.21
N LEU A 38 3.00 0.15 10.34
CA LEU A 38 1.77 -0.60 10.06
C LEU A 38 1.97 -1.81 9.13
N GLY A 39 3.21 -2.03 8.66
CA GLY A 39 3.58 -3.16 7.80
C GLY A 39 3.43 -2.90 6.30
N TYR A 40 3.37 -1.64 5.88
CA TYR A 40 3.49 -1.27 4.47
C TYR A 40 4.97 -1.21 4.07
N ALA A 41 5.26 -1.58 2.83
CA ALA A 41 6.57 -1.45 2.21
C ALA A 41 6.48 -0.52 0.99
N ALA A 42 7.54 0.25 0.73
CA ALA A 42 7.63 1.04 -0.49
C ALA A 42 7.79 0.10 -1.70
N TYR A 43 6.85 0.17 -2.64
CA TYR A 43 6.83 -0.64 -3.85
C TYR A 43 7.55 0.05 -5.01
N ARG A 44 7.25 1.33 -5.25
CA ARG A 44 7.89 2.15 -6.29
C ARG A 44 7.75 3.64 -6.03
N ARG A 45 8.54 4.43 -6.73
CA ARG A 45 8.38 5.88 -6.81
C ARG A 45 7.60 6.25 -8.08
N VAL A 46 6.64 7.15 -7.92
CA VAL A 46 5.85 7.71 -9.01
C VAL A 46 6.20 9.17 -9.19
N LEU A 47 6.88 9.48 -10.28
CA LEU A 47 7.40 10.80 -10.60
C LEU A 47 6.24 11.78 -10.82
N GLY A 48 6.27 12.93 -10.17
CA GLY A 48 5.25 13.96 -10.38
C GLY A 48 3.80 13.54 -10.08
N TYR A 49 3.59 12.50 -9.27
CA TYR A 49 2.26 12.01 -8.90
C TYR A 49 1.36 13.10 -8.33
N TYR A 50 1.91 13.97 -7.47
CA TYR A 50 1.18 15.13 -6.98
C TYR A 50 1.43 16.31 -7.90
N SER A 51 0.53 16.52 -8.85
CA SER A 51 0.48 17.73 -9.66
C SER A 51 -0.20 18.88 -8.91
N GLY A 52 0.26 20.12 -9.12
CA GLY A 52 -0.32 21.30 -8.49
C GLY A 52 0.72 22.36 -8.12
N ALA A 53 0.39 23.21 -7.14
CA ALA A 53 1.25 24.34 -6.73
C ALA A 53 2.62 23.90 -6.19
N ASN A 54 2.70 22.70 -5.62
CA ASN A 54 3.93 22.06 -5.16
C ASN A 54 4.05 20.67 -5.81
N PRO A 55 4.60 20.59 -7.04
CA PRO A 55 4.81 19.34 -7.73
C PRO A 55 5.71 18.42 -6.91
N GLU A 56 5.33 17.15 -6.80
CA GLU A 56 6.08 16.22 -5.97
C GLU A 56 5.88 14.77 -6.40
N ASP A 57 6.94 13.98 -6.24
CA ASP A 57 6.89 12.53 -6.40
C ASP A 57 6.02 11.89 -5.30
N GLY A 58 5.28 10.86 -5.70
CA GLY A 58 4.59 9.94 -4.82
C GLY A 58 5.40 8.69 -4.56
N ILE A 59 5.21 8.07 -3.40
CA ILE A 59 5.68 6.73 -3.09
C ILE A 59 4.45 5.84 -3.01
N ASP A 60 4.40 4.82 -3.86
CA ASP A 60 3.42 3.74 -3.78
C ASP A 60 3.86 2.80 -2.66
N MET A 61 3.08 2.71 -1.60
CA MET A 61 3.34 1.82 -0.47
C MET A 61 2.29 0.72 -0.43
N ARG A 62 2.73 -0.53 -0.32
CA ARG A 62 1.86 -1.72 -0.35
C ARG A 62 1.94 -2.53 0.92
N LYS A 63 0.81 -3.13 1.29
CA LYS A 63 0.69 -4.11 2.36
C LYS A 63 -0.01 -5.35 1.85
N ALA A 64 0.68 -6.49 1.89
CA ALA A 64 0.10 -7.79 1.58
C ALA A 64 -1.03 -8.13 2.56
N MET A 65 -2.17 -8.53 2.02
CA MET A 65 -3.31 -9.06 2.78
C MET A 65 -3.16 -10.57 2.99
N PRO A 66 -3.94 -11.21 3.89
CA PRO A 66 -3.80 -12.64 4.17
C PRO A 66 -3.89 -13.57 2.96
N ARG A 67 -4.49 -13.10 1.85
CA ARG A 67 -4.58 -13.82 0.57
C ARG A 67 -3.22 -13.92 -0.13
N ASP A 68 -2.38 -12.88 -0.06
CA ASP A 68 -1.05 -12.87 -0.67
C ASP A 68 -0.01 -13.47 0.30
N VAL A 69 -0.08 -14.79 0.46
CA VAL A 69 0.78 -15.56 1.37
C VAL A 69 2.25 -15.40 1.02
N GLU A 70 2.57 -15.37 -0.27
CA GLU A 70 3.93 -15.21 -0.81
C GLU A 70 4.41 -13.76 -0.82
N LYS A 71 3.55 -12.79 -0.48
CA LYS A 71 3.85 -11.35 -0.43
C LYS A 71 4.42 -10.80 -1.74
N VAL A 72 4.09 -11.43 -2.88
CA VAL A 72 4.61 -11.05 -4.19
C VAL A 72 4.21 -9.62 -4.56
N SER A 73 3.08 -9.14 -4.03
CA SER A 73 2.59 -7.78 -4.25
C SER A 73 3.45 -6.68 -3.62
N MET A 74 4.31 -7.03 -2.64
CA MET A 74 5.18 -6.09 -1.95
C MET A 74 6.62 -6.04 -2.51
N VAL A 75 6.94 -6.86 -3.51
CA VAL A 75 8.29 -6.90 -4.10
C VAL A 75 8.54 -5.58 -4.85
N PRO A 76 9.52 -4.75 -4.45
CA PRO A 76 9.72 -3.44 -5.06
C PRO A 76 10.05 -3.53 -6.56
N LEU A 77 9.53 -2.57 -7.33
CA LEU A 77 9.99 -2.33 -8.70
C LEU A 77 11.20 -1.41 -8.66
N ASP A 78 12.21 -1.77 -9.46
CA ASP A 78 13.52 -1.10 -9.43
C ASP A 78 13.52 0.25 -10.18
N HIS A 79 12.52 0.50 -11.03
CA HIS A 79 12.42 1.74 -11.79
C HIS A 79 11.28 2.64 -11.29
N PRO A 80 11.51 3.97 -11.27
CA PRO A 80 10.42 4.92 -11.10
C PRO A 80 9.51 4.89 -12.32
N ILE A 81 8.26 5.31 -12.14
CA ILE A 81 7.27 5.41 -13.21
C ILE A 81 6.60 6.78 -13.19
N THR A 82 5.96 7.18 -14.28
CA THR A 82 5.09 8.36 -14.31
C THR A 82 3.66 7.99 -13.95
N PRO A 83 2.77 8.97 -13.65
CA PRO A 83 1.39 8.68 -13.32
C PRO A 83 0.63 8.09 -14.52
N GLU A 84 1.03 8.41 -15.75
CA GLU A 84 0.45 7.82 -16.96
C GLU A 84 0.76 6.32 -17.05
N GLU A 85 1.93 5.88 -16.61
CA GLU A 85 2.32 4.46 -16.57
C GLU A 85 1.63 3.67 -15.43
N LEU A 86 0.92 4.34 -14.51
CA LEU A 86 0.09 3.67 -13.49
C LEU A 86 -1.25 3.18 -14.04
N GLU A 87 -1.79 3.84 -15.07
CA GLU A 87 -3.18 3.65 -15.52
C GLU A 87 -3.36 2.54 -16.58
N TRP A 88 -2.27 1.92 -17.03
CA TRP A 88 -2.24 0.93 -18.11
C TRP A 88 -1.59 -0.39 -17.66
#